data_AF-A0A517QAV7-F1
#
_entry.id   AF-A0A517QAV7-F1
#
_cell.length_a   1.000
_cell.length_b   1.000
_cell.length_c   1.000
_cell.angle_alpha   90.00
_cell.angle_beta   90.00
_cell.angle_gamma   90.00
#
_symmetry.space_group_name_H-M   'P 1'
#
loop_
_entity.id
_entity.type
_entity.pdbx_description
1 polymer ?
#
loop_
_entity_poly.entity_id
_entity_poly.type
_entity_poly.pdbx_seq_one_letter_code
_entity_poly.pdbx_strand_id
1 'polypeptide(L)'
;MQKIDFPRLLINLSLLLFLSACPAVAAEKSESLQLTLPPAFYAVPGVEMSIYYDNIVLTETPEKYRFEVSCKIGTAEQNRWTVTPKDSDVGQHPLSVKVTDADGKILGTAKTTLHVAAANSGSERDTCRLLIIGDSLTHATTYSNEIARLLSTPGNPKWQMLGTHKPKSAAKGVAHEGYGGWTWQRFVSKYEPHPDGTYRKRSSPFVYLGKDGKPGLDFKRYFKEECNGNTPDVVIIMLGINDCFSAKQDAIDDKIDGMFTQADILIKALQAAAPQAEVGICLTTPGNSRQEAFYANYKDRYSRWGWKKIQHRLVQRQIEKFAGREQENLFIIPTELNLDIVDGYPVNNGVHPNKLGYQQIGASIYSWLKFRFAK
;
A
#
# COMPACT_ATOMS: atom_id res chain seq x y z
N MET A 1 -69.57 -79.11 -12.42
CA MET A 1 -70.20 -77.81 -12.72
C MET A 1 -69.22 -76.71 -12.32
N GLN A 2 -68.84 -75.87 -13.31
CA GLN A 2 -68.16 -74.54 -13.28
C GLN A 2 -67.10 -74.25 -12.18
N LYS A 3 -65.78 -74.18 -12.42
CA LYS A 3 -64.90 -73.23 -13.17
C LYS A 3 -64.72 -71.79 -12.58
N ILE A 4 -63.49 -71.56 -12.07
CA ILE A 4 -62.52 -70.45 -12.30
C ILE A 4 -62.40 -69.24 -11.30
N ASP A 5 -61.21 -69.17 -10.69
CA ASP A 5 -60.20 -68.13 -10.33
C ASP A 5 -60.47 -66.67 -9.83
N PHE A 6 -59.77 -66.38 -8.70
CA PHE A 6 -58.95 -65.22 -8.22
C PHE A 6 -59.31 -63.73 -8.52
N PRO A 7 -58.64 -62.72 -7.89
CA PRO A 7 -58.24 -62.48 -6.49
C PRO A 7 -58.75 -61.10 -5.97
N ARG A 8 -58.58 -60.74 -4.69
CA ARG A 8 -58.69 -59.33 -4.23
C ARG A 8 -57.56 -58.87 -3.31
N LEU A 9 -57.15 -57.65 -3.62
CA LEU A 9 -55.92 -56.93 -3.33
C LEU A 9 -56.00 -56.15 -2.01
N LEU A 10 -54.86 -56.02 -1.34
CA LEU A 10 -54.58 -55.15 -0.19
C LEU A 10 -54.80 -53.65 -0.48
N ILE A 11 -55.30 -52.90 0.50
CA ILE A 11 -55.11 -51.44 0.60
C ILE A 11 -54.79 -51.09 2.06
N ASN A 12 -53.52 -50.78 2.33
CA ASN A 12 -53.05 -50.13 3.56
C ASN A 12 -53.01 -48.62 3.31
N LEU A 13 -53.70 -47.85 4.15
CA LEU A 13 -53.77 -46.39 4.09
C LEU A 13 -52.61 -45.80 4.92
N SER A 14 -51.61 -45.21 4.27
CA SER A 14 -50.54 -44.43 4.93
C SER A 14 -50.75 -42.95 4.66
N LEU A 15 -50.93 -42.18 5.75
CA LEU A 15 -51.12 -40.74 5.76
C LEU A 15 -49.74 -40.06 5.66
N LEU A 16 -49.44 -39.38 4.55
CA LEU A 16 -48.25 -38.52 4.42
C LEU A 16 -48.64 -37.06 4.66
N LEU A 17 -48.16 -36.50 5.77
CA LEU A 17 -48.15 -35.06 6.06
C LEU A 17 -47.10 -34.38 5.17
N PHE A 18 -47.53 -33.54 4.24
CA PHE A 18 -46.66 -32.60 3.53
C PHE A 18 -46.35 -31.39 4.43
N LEU A 19 -45.20 -31.44 5.11
CA LEU A 19 -44.54 -30.24 5.65
C LEU A 19 -43.72 -29.60 4.53
N SER A 20 -44.26 -28.58 3.88
CA SER A 20 -43.50 -27.69 3.00
C SER A 20 -42.54 -26.85 3.85
N ALA A 21 -41.33 -27.35 4.07
CA ALA A 21 -40.21 -26.54 4.51
C ALA A 21 -39.74 -25.70 3.32
N CYS A 22 -40.14 -24.42 3.28
CA CYS A 22 -39.43 -23.45 2.45
C CYS A 22 -37.97 -23.40 2.92
N PRO A 23 -36.97 -23.56 2.04
CA PRO A 23 -35.62 -23.18 2.42
C PRO A 23 -35.66 -21.68 2.70
N ALA A 24 -35.36 -21.30 3.94
CA ALA A 24 -35.00 -19.94 4.27
C ALA A 24 -33.77 -19.61 3.40
N VAL A 25 -34.01 -18.94 2.29
CA VAL A 25 -32.96 -18.26 1.54
C VAL A 25 -32.39 -17.26 2.54
N ALA A 26 -31.22 -17.58 3.10
CA ALA A 26 -30.43 -16.59 3.80
C ALA A 26 -30.26 -15.45 2.80
N ALA A 27 -30.94 -14.33 3.04
CA ALA A 27 -30.69 -13.13 2.29
C ALA A 27 -29.21 -12.83 2.47
N GLU A 28 -28.40 -13.10 1.44
CA GLU A 28 -27.06 -12.56 1.37
C GLU A 28 -27.23 -11.07 1.56
N LYS A 29 -26.78 -10.59 2.72
CA LYS A 29 -26.66 -9.18 3.00
C LYS A 29 -25.72 -8.70 1.90
N SER A 30 -26.27 -8.08 0.86
CA SER A 30 -25.49 -7.42 -0.19
C SER A 30 -24.73 -6.29 0.49
N GLU A 31 -23.58 -6.61 1.08
CA GLU A 31 -22.67 -5.57 1.54
C GLU A 31 -22.35 -4.72 0.33
N SER A 32 -22.59 -3.42 0.46
CA SER A 32 -22.18 -2.44 -0.54
C SER A 32 -20.71 -2.66 -0.88
N LEU A 33 -20.37 -2.62 -2.17
CA LEU A 33 -19.00 -2.79 -2.63
C LEU A 33 -18.05 -1.88 -1.83
N GLN A 34 -17.01 -2.46 -1.22
CA GLN A 34 -15.98 -1.67 -0.56
C GLN A 34 -15.09 -1.04 -1.62
N LEU A 35 -15.35 0.23 -1.91
CA LEU A 35 -14.59 1.08 -2.82
C LEU A 35 -13.76 2.06 -1.99
N THR A 36 -12.44 2.03 -2.17
CA THR A 36 -11.48 2.82 -1.40
C THR A 36 -10.66 3.70 -2.33
N LEU A 37 -10.69 5.02 -2.13
CA LEU A 37 -9.90 5.98 -2.88
C LEU A 37 -9.39 7.09 -1.93
N PRO A 38 -8.06 7.32 -1.86
CA PRO A 38 -7.49 8.43 -1.08
C PRO A 38 -7.98 9.81 -1.55
N PRO A 39 -8.04 10.82 -0.67
CA PRO A 39 -8.53 12.17 -1.01
C PRO A 39 -7.69 12.91 -2.06
N ALA A 40 -6.41 12.55 -2.21
CA ALA A 40 -5.48 13.16 -3.15
C ALA A 40 -4.72 12.09 -3.94
N PHE A 41 -4.40 12.38 -5.20
CA PHE A 41 -3.50 11.61 -6.05
C PHE A 41 -2.54 12.57 -6.76
N TYR A 42 -1.28 12.19 -6.96
CA TYR A 42 -0.24 13.12 -7.39
C TYR A 42 0.36 12.69 -8.72
N ALA A 43 0.58 13.67 -9.61
CA ALA A 43 1.25 13.45 -10.89
C ALA A 43 2.14 14.63 -11.27
N VAL A 44 3.01 14.41 -12.26
CA VAL A 44 3.97 15.38 -12.78
C VAL A 44 4.01 15.24 -14.30
N PRO A 45 4.16 16.33 -15.07
CA PRO A 45 4.30 16.24 -16.52
C PRO A 45 5.35 15.22 -16.97
N GLY A 46 5.01 14.41 -17.97
CA GLY A 46 5.89 13.39 -18.54
C GLY A 46 6.08 12.11 -17.70
N VAL A 47 5.44 12.00 -16.53
CA VAL A 47 5.45 10.78 -15.71
C VAL A 47 4.08 10.09 -15.82
N GLU A 48 4.04 8.85 -16.31
CA GLU A 48 2.79 8.07 -16.37
C GLU A 48 2.34 7.70 -14.95
N MET A 49 1.06 7.98 -14.68
CA MET A 49 0.38 7.64 -13.43
C MET A 49 -0.94 6.93 -13.74
N SER A 50 -1.29 5.94 -12.94
CA SER A 50 -2.47 5.10 -13.13
C SER A 50 -3.25 4.90 -11.83
N ILE A 51 -4.55 4.60 -11.98
CA ILE A 51 -5.41 4.05 -10.94
C ILE A 51 -5.89 2.70 -11.45
N TYR A 52 -5.32 1.62 -10.93
CA TYR A 52 -5.74 0.26 -11.28
C TYR A 52 -7.02 -0.10 -10.53
N TYR A 53 -8.05 -0.56 -11.26
CA TYR A 53 -9.38 -0.74 -10.70
C TYR A 53 -9.44 -1.82 -9.62
N ASP A 54 -8.68 -2.92 -9.77
CA ASP A 54 -8.64 -3.99 -8.77
C ASP A 54 -8.04 -3.53 -7.42
N ASN A 55 -7.24 -2.46 -7.42
CA ASN A 55 -6.60 -1.92 -6.22
C ASN A 55 -7.57 -1.09 -5.37
N ILE A 56 -8.62 -0.53 -5.98
CA ILE A 56 -9.58 0.35 -5.31
C ILE A 56 -10.86 -0.37 -4.87
N VAL A 57 -11.04 -1.66 -5.19
CA VAL A 57 -12.23 -2.43 -4.76
C VAL A 57 -11.87 -3.74 -4.08
N LEU A 58 -12.63 -4.10 -3.03
CA LEU A 58 -12.53 -5.41 -2.41
C LEU A 58 -13.46 -6.41 -3.10
N THR A 59 -12.92 -7.17 -4.04
CA THR A 59 -13.62 -8.26 -4.73
C THR A 59 -12.62 -9.29 -5.27
N GLU A 60 -13.07 -10.53 -5.43
CA GLU A 60 -12.35 -11.57 -6.17
C GLU A 60 -12.52 -11.43 -7.68
N THR A 61 -13.60 -10.81 -8.13
CA THR A 61 -14.04 -10.76 -9.53
C THR A 61 -14.26 -9.31 -10.00
N PRO A 62 -13.20 -8.48 -10.08
CA PRO A 62 -13.32 -7.09 -10.55
C PRO A 62 -13.87 -6.97 -11.98
N GLU A 63 -13.67 -7.98 -12.82
CA GLU A 63 -14.14 -8.04 -14.21
C GLU A 63 -15.67 -8.07 -14.35
N LYS A 64 -16.39 -8.40 -13.27
CA LYS A 64 -17.86 -8.34 -13.22
C LYS A 64 -18.40 -6.92 -13.06
N TYR A 65 -17.54 -5.96 -12.76
CA TYR A 65 -17.93 -4.57 -12.59
C TYR A 65 -17.65 -3.71 -13.82
N ARG A 66 -18.28 -2.55 -13.87
CA ARG A 66 -17.96 -1.48 -14.82
C ARG A 66 -17.47 -0.27 -14.04
N PHE A 67 -16.35 0.28 -14.48
CA PHE A 67 -15.72 1.43 -13.85
C PHE A 67 -15.88 2.62 -14.79
N GLU A 68 -16.57 3.65 -14.33
CA GLU A 68 -16.69 4.93 -15.02
C GLU A 68 -15.85 5.96 -14.28
N VAL A 69 -14.79 6.44 -14.93
CA VAL A 69 -13.92 7.49 -14.40
C VAL A 69 -14.25 8.81 -15.07
N SER A 70 -14.52 9.84 -14.27
CA SER A 70 -14.68 11.21 -14.72
C SER A 70 -13.49 12.04 -14.26
N CYS A 71 -12.69 12.53 -15.20
CA CYS A 71 -11.58 13.46 -15.02
C CYS A 71 -11.40 14.24 -16.32
N LYS A 72 -10.93 15.50 -16.24
CA LYS A 72 -10.70 16.32 -17.44
C LYS A 72 -9.53 15.84 -18.29
N ILE A 73 -8.61 15.10 -17.69
CA ILE A 73 -7.41 14.55 -18.33
C ILE A 73 -7.33 13.04 -18.08
N GLY A 74 -6.48 12.36 -18.84
CA GLY A 74 -6.29 10.91 -18.77
C GLY A 74 -7.33 10.11 -19.56
N THR A 75 -7.13 8.81 -19.60
CA THR A 75 -7.90 7.86 -20.40
C THR A 75 -8.32 6.69 -19.53
N ALA A 76 -9.60 6.31 -19.60
CA ALA A 76 -10.08 5.07 -19.01
C ALA A 76 -9.80 3.91 -19.96
N GLU A 77 -9.02 2.94 -19.49
CA GLU A 77 -8.76 1.65 -20.14
C GLU A 77 -9.59 0.55 -19.44
N GLN A 78 -9.48 -0.69 -19.91
CA GLN A 78 -10.27 -1.81 -19.40
C GLN A 78 -10.02 -2.10 -17.91
N ASN A 79 -8.78 -2.00 -17.44
CA ASN A 79 -8.35 -2.40 -16.09
C ASN A 79 -7.80 -1.24 -15.25
N ARG A 80 -7.65 -0.04 -15.82
CA ARG A 80 -7.12 1.14 -15.15
C ARG A 80 -7.62 2.43 -15.80
N TRP A 81 -7.54 3.52 -15.06
CA TRP A 81 -7.45 4.86 -15.66
C TRP A 81 -5.98 5.29 -15.64
N THR A 82 -5.49 5.92 -16.71
CA THR A 82 -4.08 6.32 -16.85
C THR A 82 -3.94 7.74 -17.39
N VAL A 83 -2.87 8.42 -17.01
CA VAL A 83 -2.51 9.75 -17.51
C VAL A 83 -0.99 9.91 -17.57
N THR A 84 -0.51 10.57 -18.63
CA THR A 84 0.82 11.19 -18.65
C THR A 84 0.60 12.69 -18.83
N PRO A 85 0.62 13.49 -17.75
CA PRO A 85 0.29 14.91 -17.84
C PRO A 85 1.27 15.68 -18.73
N LYS A 86 0.81 16.81 -19.25
CA LYS A 86 1.63 17.84 -19.92
C LYS A 86 1.76 19.06 -19.02
N ASP A 87 2.65 19.98 -19.36
CA ASP A 87 2.80 21.24 -18.61
C ASP A 87 1.51 22.07 -18.56
N SER A 88 0.68 22.00 -19.61
CA SER A 88 -0.64 22.63 -19.66
C SER A 88 -1.65 22.04 -18.66
N ASP A 89 -1.37 20.85 -18.12
CA ASP A 89 -2.24 20.16 -17.17
C ASP A 89 -1.88 20.47 -15.71
N VAL A 90 -0.87 21.31 -15.45
CA VAL A 90 -0.50 21.71 -14.08
C VAL A 90 -1.69 22.35 -13.36
N GLY A 91 -2.00 21.87 -12.16
CA GLY A 91 -3.14 22.31 -11.39
C GLY A 91 -3.86 21.18 -10.66
N GLN A 92 -5.12 21.40 -10.33
CA GLN A 92 -5.97 20.43 -9.62
C GLN A 92 -7.10 19.97 -10.54
N HIS A 93 -7.30 18.65 -10.61
CA HIS A 93 -8.33 18.03 -11.42
C HIS A 93 -9.20 17.14 -10.53
N PRO A 94 -10.45 17.53 -10.26
CA PRO A 94 -11.39 16.63 -9.60
C PRO A 94 -11.54 15.34 -10.40
N LEU A 95 -11.40 14.20 -9.73
CA LEU A 95 -11.57 12.87 -10.31
C LEU A 95 -12.60 12.10 -9.49
N SER A 96 -13.54 11.44 -10.18
CA SER A 96 -14.49 10.53 -9.54
C SER A 96 -14.54 9.19 -10.23
N VAL A 97 -14.71 8.13 -9.45
CA VAL A 97 -14.94 6.77 -9.93
C VAL A 97 -16.35 6.35 -9.51
N LYS A 98 -17.15 5.91 -10.46
CA LYS A 98 -18.44 5.24 -10.24
C LYS A 98 -18.29 3.78 -10.65
N VAL A 99 -18.75 2.87 -9.79
CA VAL A 99 -18.72 1.43 -10.06
C VAL A 99 -20.14 0.92 -10.17
N THR A 100 -20.44 0.17 -11.23
CA THR A 100 -21.73 -0.47 -11.44
C THR A 100 -21.60 -1.97 -11.67
N ASP A 101 -22.68 -2.71 -11.46
CA ASP A 101 -22.81 -4.08 -11.97
C ASP A 101 -23.18 -4.09 -13.47
N ALA A 102 -23.42 -5.29 -14.01
CA ALA A 102 -23.78 -5.50 -15.41
C ALA A 102 -25.16 -4.93 -15.78
N ASP A 103 -26.07 -4.77 -14.82
CA ASP A 103 -27.41 -4.21 -15.01
C ASP A 103 -27.43 -2.68 -14.86
N GLY A 104 -26.27 -2.07 -14.60
CA GLY A 104 -26.10 -0.62 -14.43
C GLY A 104 -26.45 -0.11 -13.03
N LYS A 105 -26.69 -1.01 -12.05
CA LYS A 105 -26.91 -0.60 -10.66
C LYS A 105 -25.61 -0.06 -10.09
N ILE A 106 -25.68 1.12 -9.48
CA ILE A 106 -24.53 1.74 -8.80
C ILE A 106 -24.19 0.94 -7.54
N LEU A 107 -22.98 0.40 -7.51
CA LEU A 107 -22.41 -0.33 -6.38
C LEU A 107 -21.63 0.58 -5.44
N GLY A 108 -21.06 1.67 -5.97
CA GLY A 108 -20.33 2.66 -5.18
C GLY A 108 -19.83 3.84 -6.01
N THR A 109 -19.52 4.94 -5.32
CA THR A 109 -18.88 6.13 -5.90
C THR A 109 -17.81 6.66 -4.96
N ALA A 110 -16.66 7.04 -5.49
CA ALA A 110 -15.59 7.68 -4.74
C ALA A 110 -15.02 8.88 -5.50
N LYS A 111 -14.40 9.80 -4.77
CA LYS A 111 -13.81 11.03 -5.31
C LYS A 111 -12.40 11.23 -4.77
N THR A 112 -11.54 11.82 -5.59
CA THR A 112 -10.20 12.26 -5.24
C THR A 112 -9.87 13.53 -6.02
N THR A 113 -8.77 14.18 -5.68
CA THR A 113 -8.21 15.27 -6.47
C THR A 113 -6.87 14.85 -7.04
N LEU A 114 -6.76 14.84 -8.37
CA LEU A 114 -5.47 14.71 -9.03
C LEU A 114 -4.74 16.06 -8.98
N HIS A 115 -3.65 16.11 -8.25
CA HIS A 115 -2.73 17.24 -8.19
C HIS A 115 -1.59 17.03 -9.18
N VAL A 116 -1.55 17.85 -10.23
CA VAL A 116 -0.45 17.87 -11.19
C VAL A 116 0.51 19.00 -10.81
N ALA A 117 1.68 18.63 -10.30
CA ALA A 117 2.73 19.58 -9.95
C ALA A 117 3.62 19.88 -11.16
N ALA A 118 4.12 21.11 -11.28
CA ALA A 118 5.04 21.46 -12.37
C ALA A 118 6.32 20.62 -12.33
N ALA A 119 6.87 20.30 -13.51
CA ALA A 119 8.11 19.52 -13.61
C ALA A 119 9.31 20.21 -12.93
N ASN A 120 9.30 21.54 -12.83
CA ASN A 120 10.35 22.34 -12.18
C ASN A 120 10.05 22.70 -10.71
N SER A 121 8.99 22.16 -10.08
CA SER A 121 8.70 22.45 -8.66
C SER A 121 9.90 22.11 -7.77
N GLY A 122 10.35 23.06 -6.94
CA GLY A 122 11.53 22.89 -6.09
C GLY A 122 12.86 23.26 -6.73
N SER A 123 12.88 23.81 -7.95
CA SER A 123 14.11 24.23 -8.64
C SER A 123 14.92 25.30 -7.89
N GLU A 124 14.25 26.07 -7.03
CA GLU A 124 14.80 27.10 -6.16
C GLU A 124 15.40 26.55 -4.85
N ARG A 125 15.11 25.28 -4.53
CA ARG A 125 15.67 24.63 -3.34
C ARG A 125 17.11 24.20 -3.60
N ASP A 126 18.02 24.44 -2.67
CA ASP A 126 19.40 24.00 -2.83
C ASP A 126 19.52 22.47 -2.77
N THR A 127 19.06 21.85 -1.67
CA THR A 127 19.10 20.40 -1.48
C THR A 127 17.83 19.89 -0.79
N CYS A 128 17.29 18.76 -1.25
CA CYS A 128 16.28 17.97 -0.54
C CYS A 128 16.92 16.73 0.11
N ARG A 129 16.86 16.65 1.44
CA ARG A 129 17.34 15.52 2.23
C ARG A 129 16.21 14.53 2.52
N LEU A 130 16.37 13.30 2.07
CA LEU A 130 15.36 12.25 2.15
C LEU A 130 15.83 11.14 3.08
N LEU A 131 15.01 10.75 4.06
CA LEU A 131 15.18 9.49 4.79
C LEU A 131 14.08 8.53 4.35
N ILE A 132 14.44 7.35 3.82
CA ILE A 132 13.48 6.33 3.41
C ILE A 132 13.54 5.17 4.40
N ILE A 133 12.43 4.90 5.09
CA ILE A 133 12.30 3.83 6.09
C ILE A 133 11.35 2.77 5.54
N GLY A 134 11.74 1.51 5.56
CA GLY A 134 10.80 0.46 5.16
C GLY A 134 11.32 -0.95 5.27
N ASP A 135 10.58 -1.86 4.65
CA ASP A 135 10.80 -3.30 4.76
C ASP A 135 11.54 -3.91 3.56
N SER A 136 11.17 -5.12 3.12
CA SER A 136 11.77 -5.83 1.98
C SER A 136 11.59 -5.07 0.67
N LEU A 137 10.50 -4.34 0.50
CA LEU A 137 10.26 -3.55 -0.72
C LEU A 137 11.30 -2.43 -0.82
N THR A 138 11.66 -1.84 0.33
CA THR A 138 12.72 -0.81 0.44
C THR A 138 14.10 -1.43 0.35
N HIS A 139 14.28 -2.60 0.97
CA HIS A 139 15.52 -3.37 0.90
C HIS A 139 15.93 -3.74 -0.53
N ALA A 140 14.95 -3.94 -1.43
CA ALA A 140 15.22 -4.19 -2.85
C ALA A 140 15.89 -3.00 -3.56
N THR A 141 15.76 -1.79 -2.99
CA THR A 141 16.35 -0.52 -3.47
C THR A 141 15.84 -0.02 -4.82
N THR A 142 15.10 -0.81 -5.58
CA THR A 142 14.68 -0.46 -6.94
C THR A 142 13.82 0.81 -7.00
N TYR A 143 12.86 0.99 -6.09
CA TYR A 143 12.04 2.21 -6.09
C TYR A 143 12.83 3.42 -5.57
N SER A 144 13.77 3.23 -4.64
CA SER A 144 14.66 4.29 -4.17
C SER A 144 15.59 4.76 -5.30
N ASN A 145 16.09 3.82 -6.11
CA ASN A 145 16.83 4.12 -7.33
C ASN A 145 15.98 4.89 -8.34
N GLU A 146 14.70 4.56 -8.48
CA GLU A 146 13.80 5.31 -9.37
C GLU A 146 13.57 6.75 -8.89
N ILE A 147 13.35 6.95 -7.58
CA ILE A 147 13.25 8.29 -6.99
C ILE A 147 14.53 9.09 -7.29
N ALA A 148 15.71 8.51 -7.06
CA ALA A 148 16.99 9.15 -7.37
C ALA A 148 17.15 9.47 -8.86
N ARG A 149 16.73 8.55 -9.75
CA ARG A 149 16.76 8.76 -11.21
C ARG A 149 15.89 9.94 -11.61
N LEU A 150 14.65 10.00 -11.09
CA LEU A 150 13.70 11.08 -11.37
C LEU A 150 14.17 12.42 -10.81
N LEU A 151 14.64 12.47 -9.56
CA LEU A 151 15.22 13.67 -8.94
C LEU A 151 16.51 14.13 -9.60
N SER A 152 17.18 13.29 -10.37
CA SER A 152 18.39 13.65 -11.12
C SER A 152 18.10 14.25 -12.51
N THR A 153 16.82 14.34 -12.90
CA THR A 153 16.42 15.02 -14.15
C THR A 153 16.46 16.55 -13.97
N PRO A 154 16.70 17.34 -15.04
CA PRO A 154 16.76 18.80 -14.96
C PRO A 154 15.52 19.44 -14.33
N GLY A 155 15.71 20.52 -13.57
CA GLY A 155 14.62 21.24 -12.90
C GLY A 155 14.27 20.72 -11.50
N ASN A 156 15.02 19.76 -10.98
CA ASN A 156 14.95 19.30 -9.59
C ASN A 156 16.05 19.94 -8.72
N PRO A 157 15.83 20.06 -7.40
CA PRO A 157 16.90 20.43 -6.48
C PRO A 157 17.97 19.35 -6.43
N LYS A 158 19.14 19.67 -5.85
CA LYS A 158 20.05 18.59 -5.44
C LYS A 158 19.33 17.70 -4.44
N TRP A 159 19.73 16.45 -4.36
CA TRP A 159 19.14 15.52 -3.41
C TRP A 159 20.22 14.78 -2.63
N GLN A 160 19.89 14.43 -1.40
CA GLN A 160 20.71 13.60 -0.53
C GLN A 160 19.83 12.57 0.14
N MET A 161 20.08 11.29 -0.08
CA MET A 161 19.42 10.24 0.70
C MET A 161 20.24 9.95 1.96
N LEU A 162 19.60 10.12 3.12
CA LEU A 162 20.10 9.76 4.44
C LEU A 162 19.84 8.26 4.68
N GLY A 163 20.77 7.59 5.35
CA GLY A 163 20.66 6.16 5.60
C GLY A 163 22.02 5.46 5.74
N THR A 164 22.03 4.43 6.57
CA THR A 164 23.17 3.54 6.77
C THR A 164 23.15 2.34 5.83
N HIS A 165 21.97 1.94 5.34
CA HIS A 165 21.83 0.75 4.50
C HIS A 165 22.00 1.09 3.02
N LYS A 166 22.99 0.46 2.39
CA LYS A 166 23.38 0.64 0.98
C LYS A 166 23.60 -0.73 0.33
N PRO A 167 22.53 -1.45 -0.07
CA PRO A 167 22.66 -2.71 -0.80
C PRO A 167 23.52 -2.57 -2.06
N LYS A 168 24.07 -3.69 -2.56
CA LYS A 168 24.87 -3.69 -3.79
C LYS A 168 24.11 -3.15 -5.01
N SER A 169 22.78 -3.23 -5.01
CA SER A 169 21.91 -2.71 -6.06
C SER A 169 21.66 -1.19 -5.96
N ALA A 170 22.11 -0.53 -4.89
CA ALA A 170 21.94 0.91 -4.73
C ALA A 170 22.74 1.68 -5.77
N ALA A 171 22.06 2.59 -6.48
CA ALA A 171 22.72 3.56 -7.35
C ALA A 171 23.59 4.52 -6.52
N LYS A 172 24.49 5.24 -7.19
CA LYS A 172 25.36 6.22 -6.52
C LYS A 172 24.50 7.25 -5.76
N GLY A 173 24.81 7.44 -4.48
CA GLY A 173 24.11 8.37 -3.60
C GLY A 173 22.83 7.82 -2.96
N VAL A 174 22.34 6.65 -3.39
CA VAL A 174 21.16 6.02 -2.78
C VAL A 174 21.54 5.34 -1.47
N ALA A 175 20.84 5.72 -0.41
CA ALA A 175 20.90 5.12 0.91
C ALA A 175 19.50 5.13 1.52
N HIS A 176 19.22 4.20 2.42
CA HIS A 176 17.92 4.12 3.07
C HIS A 176 18.02 3.32 4.38
N GLU A 177 16.91 3.17 5.09
CA GLU A 177 16.74 2.31 6.25
C GLU A 177 15.70 1.24 5.89
N GLY A 178 16.06 0.41 4.88
CA GLY A 178 15.18 -0.60 4.29
C GLY A 178 15.61 -2.01 4.62
N TYR A 179 14.78 -2.74 5.36
CA TYR A 179 15.15 -4.03 5.93
C TYR A 179 14.08 -5.11 5.69
N GLY A 180 14.42 -6.13 4.90
CA GLY A 180 13.57 -7.29 4.66
C GLY A 180 13.02 -7.95 5.93
N GLY A 181 11.70 -8.12 5.98
CA GLY A 181 10.98 -8.72 7.10
C GLY A 181 10.82 -7.80 8.32
N TRP A 182 11.14 -6.51 8.22
CA TRP A 182 10.98 -5.58 9.33
C TRP A 182 9.57 -4.99 9.40
N THR A 183 9.21 -4.66 10.63
CA THR A 183 7.91 -4.14 11.07
C THR A 183 8.13 -2.80 11.76
N TRP A 184 7.06 -2.05 12.00
CA TRP A 184 7.11 -0.85 12.84
C TRP A 184 7.72 -1.16 14.22
N GLN A 185 7.28 -2.25 14.85
CA GLN A 185 7.79 -2.69 16.14
C GLN A 185 9.31 -2.93 16.13
N ARG A 186 9.85 -3.50 15.04
CA ARG A 186 11.29 -3.74 14.93
C ARG A 186 12.08 -2.44 14.86
N PHE A 187 11.62 -1.45 14.12
CA PHE A 187 12.26 -0.12 14.14
C PHE A 187 12.20 0.55 15.51
N VAL A 188 11.11 0.35 16.26
CA VAL A 188 10.95 0.92 17.61
C VAL A 188 11.86 0.27 18.65
N SER A 189 12.05 -1.05 18.58
CA SER A 189 12.55 -1.80 19.75
C SER A 189 13.68 -2.79 19.48
N LYS A 190 14.01 -3.11 18.22
CA LYS A 190 15.01 -4.14 17.94
C LYS A 190 16.39 -3.63 18.35
N TYR A 191 16.96 -4.25 19.37
CA TYR A 191 18.34 -4.06 19.81
C TYR A 191 19.08 -5.39 19.79
N GLU A 192 20.27 -5.42 19.21
CA GLU A 192 21.19 -6.55 19.23
C GLU A 192 22.39 -6.19 20.14
N PRO A 193 22.51 -6.80 21.33
CA PRO A 193 23.62 -6.51 22.26
C PRO A 193 24.97 -7.02 21.76
N HIS A 194 24.99 -7.99 20.85
CA HIS A 194 26.21 -8.61 20.33
C HIS A 194 26.21 -8.62 18.80
N PRO A 195 26.29 -7.43 18.15
CA PRO A 195 26.30 -7.36 16.70
C PRO A 195 27.56 -8.02 16.16
N ASP A 196 27.41 -8.85 15.14
CA ASP A 196 28.54 -9.51 14.44
C ASP A 196 28.80 -8.88 13.06
N GLY A 197 28.26 -7.69 12.82
CA GLY A 197 28.33 -6.99 11.53
C GLY A 197 27.46 -7.62 10.44
N THR A 198 26.78 -8.74 10.70
CA THR A 198 25.90 -9.35 9.70
C THR A 198 24.55 -8.65 9.66
N TYR A 199 23.93 -8.71 8.48
CA TYR A 199 22.57 -8.24 8.27
C TYR A 199 21.55 -8.87 9.24
N ARG A 200 21.77 -10.13 9.67
CA ARG A 200 20.86 -10.87 10.54
C ARG A 200 20.90 -10.37 11.98
N LYS A 201 22.09 -10.03 12.51
CA LYS A 201 22.29 -9.54 13.87
C LYS A 201 22.58 -8.05 13.88
N ARG A 202 21.59 -7.29 13.41
CA ARG A 202 21.61 -5.83 13.48
C ARG A 202 20.52 -5.29 14.40
N SER A 203 20.81 -4.20 15.08
CA SER A 203 19.83 -3.36 15.76
C SER A 203 19.04 -2.54 14.73
N SER A 204 17.90 -2.02 15.16
CA SER A 204 17.30 -0.86 14.50
C SER A 204 18.32 0.28 14.45
N PRO A 205 18.46 0.98 13.32
CA PRO A 205 19.37 2.12 13.19
C PRO A 205 19.01 3.26 14.17
N PHE A 206 17.78 3.26 14.70
CA PHE A 206 17.29 4.31 15.58
C PHE A 206 17.33 3.92 17.06
N VAL A 207 17.70 2.68 17.40
CA VAL A 207 17.68 2.17 18.77
C VAL A 207 19.09 2.08 19.33
N TYR A 208 19.34 2.82 20.40
CA TYR A 208 20.63 2.93 21.06
C TYR A 208 20.52 2.56 22.53
N LEU A 209 21.60 2.04 23.10
CA LEU A 209 21.70 1.82 24.53
C LEU A 209 21.79 3.17 25.25
N GLY A 210 20.81 3.45 26.11
CA GLY A 210 20.79 4.63 26.96
C GLY A 210 21.81 4.57 28.09
N LYS A 211 22.01 5.71 28.78
CA LYS A 211 22.90 5.79 29.96
C LYS A 211 22.44 4.91 31.13
N ASP A 212 21.15 4.58 31.16
CA ASP A 212 20.51 3.67 32.11
C ASP A 212 20.67 2.19 31.73
N GLY A 213 21.41 1.88 30.65
CA GLY A 213 21.61 0.53 30.15
C GLY A 213 20.38 -0.06 29.45
N LYS A 214 19.36 0.75 29.12
CA LYS A 214 18.17 0.29 28.40
C LYS A 214 18.17 0.77 26.95
N PRO A 215 17.91 -0.11 25.97
CA PRO A 215 17.80 0.32 24.59
C PRO A 215 16.52 1.14 24.36
N GLY A 216 16.64 2.24 23.61
CA GLY A 216 15.52 3.10 23.26
C GLY A 216 15.77 3.91 21.99
N LEU A 217 14.71 4.49 21.44
CA LEU A 217 14.81 5.34 20.24
C LEU A 217 15.63 6.60 20.52
N ASP A 218 16.60 6.90 19.65
CA ASP A 218 17.40 8.11 19.68
C ASP A 218 17.72 8.59 18.25
N PHE A 219 16.72 9.20 17.61
CA PHE A 219 16.88 9.80 16.28
C PHE A 219 17.89 10.95 16.26
N LYS A 220 18.03 11.70 17.37
CA LYS A 220 19.02 12.79 17.45
C LYS A 220 20.44 12.24 17.35
N ARG A 221 20.72 11.15 18.05
CA ARG A 221 21.99 10.42 17.94
C ARG A 221 22.18 9.83 16.54
N TYR A 222 21.16 9.19 15.98
CA TYR A 222 21.21 8.68 14.61
C TYR A 222 21.58 9.77 13.59
N PHE A 223 20.92 10.93 13.62
CA PHE A 223 21.24 12.01 12.69
C PHE A 223 22.66 12.55 12.91
N LYS A 224 23.08 12.68 14.17
CA LYS A 224 24.42 13.14 14.50
C LYS A 224 25.51 12.18 14.01
N GLU A 225 25.37 10.88 14.32
CA GLU A 225 26.41 9.88 14.09
C GLU A 225 26.39 9.34 12.65
N GLU A 226 25.20 9.04 12.12
CA GLU A 226 25.05 8.34 10.83
C GLU A 226 24.74 9.28 9.66
N CYS A 227 24.25 10.48 9.94
CA CYS A 227 23.88 11.47 8.92
C CYS A 227 24.74 12.74 8.95
N ASN A 228 25.90 12.71 9.64
CA ASN A 228 26.80 13.84 9.81
C ASN A 228 26.11 15.10 10.38
N GLY A 229 25.17 14.92 11.31
CA GLY A 229 24.39 16.01 11.89
C GLY A 229 23.25 16.53 11.02
N ASN A 230 23.06 16.02 9.80
CA ASN A 230 21.95 16.44 8.95
C ASN A 230 20.64 15.77 9.39
N THR A 231 19.58 16.55 9.49
CA THR A 231 18.20 16.06 9.60
C THR A 231 17.56 15.96 8.21
N PRO A 232 16.57 15.06 8.01
CA PRO A 232 15.82 15.00 6.77
C PRO A 232 14.91 16.22 6.63
N ASP A 233 14.68 16.65 5.38
CA ASP A 233 13.57 17.54 5.02
C ASP A 233 12.30 16.72 4.80
N VAL A 234 12.46 15.50 4.29
CA VAL A 234 11.37 14.56 4.02
C VAL A 234 11.72 13.16 4.52
N VAL A 235 10.76 12.51 5.17
CA VAL A 235 10.83 11.12 5.57
C VAL A 235 9.72 10.33 4.88
N ILE A 236 10.10 9.29 4.15
CA ILE A 236 9.18 8.38 3.47
C ILE A 236 9.14 7.08 4.24
N ILE A 237 7.96 6.65 4.68
CA ILE A 237 7.79 5.40 5.41
C ILE A 237 6.88 4.45 4.63
N MET A 238 7.42 3.30 4.23
CA MET A 238 6.67 2.22 3.60
C MET A 238 6.83 0.93 4.42
N LEU A 239 5.86 0.75 5.33
CA LEU A 239 5.78 -0.35 6.28
C LEU A 239 4.32 -0.78 6.45
N GLY A 240 4.12 -1.97 7.01
CA GLY A 240 2.80 -2.52 7.33
C GLY A 240 2.53 -3.89 6.72
N ILE A 241 3.26 -4.26 5.65
CA ILE A 241 3.15 -5.60 5.05
C ILE A 241 3.52 -6.64 6.10
N ASN A 242 4.76 -6.64 6.60
CA ASN A 242 5.20 -7.66 7.56
C ASN A 242 4.44 -7.61 8.89
N ASP A 243 3.92 -6.45 9.27
CA ASP A 243 3.10 -6.28 10.46
C ASP A 243 1.78 -7.05 10.33
N CYS A 244 1.13 -6.95 9.17
CA CYS A 244 -0.24 -7.45 8.99
C CYS A 244 -0.35 -8.71 8.11
N PHE A 245 0.68 -9.11 7.37
CA PHE A 245 0.63 -10.19 6.36
C PHE A 245 0.08 -11.52 6.91
N SER A 246 0.35 -11.80 8.18
CA SER A 246 -0.12 -13.00 8.87
C SER A 246 -1.39 -12.79 9.71
N ALA A 247 -2.12 -11.69 9.52
CA ALA A 247 -3.34 -11.42 10.27
C ALA A 247 -4.40 -12.48 9.98
N LYS A 248 -5.10 -12.91 11.03
CA LYS A 248 -6.27 -13.77 10.88
C LYS A 248 -7.46 -12.92 10.44
N GLN A 249 -8.38 -13.52 9.69
CA GLN A 249 -9.50 -12.80 9.07
C GLN A 249 -10.43 -12.11 10.09
N ASP A 250 -10.59 -12.72 11.25
CA ASP A 250 -11.38 -12.23 12.39
C ASP A 250 -10.60 -11.27 13.32
N ALA A 251 -9.32 -11.02 13.04
CA ALA A 251 -8.44 -10.21 13.87
C ALA A 251 -7.56 -9.24 13.05
N ILE A 252 -8.02 -8.83 11.86
CA ILE A 252 -7.31 -7.90 10.99
C ILE A 252 -7.16 -6.54 11.69
N ASP A 253 -8.25 -6.01 12.23
CA ASP A 253 -8.25 -4.68 12.86
C ASP A 253 -7.39 -4.63 14.13
N ASP A 254 -7.45 -5.64 15.00
CA ASP A 254 -6.58 -5.74 16.18
C ASP A 254 -5.09 -5.73 15.81
N LYS A 255 -4.75 -6.41 14.71
CA LYS A 255 -3.37 -6.44 14.21
C LYS A 255 -2.92 -5.07 13.70
N ILE A 256 -3.80 -4.37 13.00
CA ILE A 256 -3.58 -3.00 12.52
C ILE A 256 -3.43 -2.02 13.69
N ASP A 257 -4.25 -2.14 14.74
CA ASP A 257 -4.18 -1.28 15.92
C ASP A 257 -2.86 -1.45 16.68
N GLY A 258 -2.41 -2.70 16.83
CA GLY A 258 -1.09 -3.00 17.37
C GLY A 258 0.04 -2.41 16.53
N MET A 259 -0.05 -2.48 15.20
CA MET A 259 0.90 -1.84 14.29
C MET A 259 0.88 -0.31 14.45
N PHE A 260 -0.28 0.32 14.49
CA PHE A 260 -0.42 1.77 14.62
C PHE A 260 0.11 2.30 15.96
N THR A 261 0.01 1.52 17.03
CA THR A 261 0.65 1.86 18.30
C THR A 261 2.17 2.02 18.13
N GLN A 262 2.80 1.12 17.36
CA GLN A 262 4.23 1.21 17.07
C GLN A 262 4.55 2.35 16.09
N ALA A 263 3.66 2.60 15.13
CA ALA A 263 3.80 3.73 14.22
C ALA A 263 3.80 5.08 14.97
N ASP A 264 2.88 5.27 15.91
CA ASP A 264 2.80 6.49 16.71
C ASP A 264 4.07 6.70 17.55
N ILE A 265 4.65 5.64 18.12
CA ILE A 265 5.92 5.72 18.87
C ILE A 265 7.06 6.18 17.96
N LEU A 266 7.22 5.55 16.79
CA LEU A 266 8.31 5.86 15.87
C LEU A 266 8.17 7.28 15.30
N ILE A 267 6.98 7.65 14.82
CA ILE A 267 6.69 8.96 14.21
C ILE A 267 6.90 10.07 15.24
N LYS A 268 6.40 9.91 16.47
CA LYS A 268 6.58 10.91 17.53
C LYS A 268 8.06 11.12 17.88
N ALA A 269 8.83 10.05 17.97
CA ALA A 269 10.27 10.14 18.24
C ALA A 269 11.02 10.83 17.09
N LEU A 270 10.65 10.53 15.84
CA LEU A 270 11.19 11.15 14.64
C LEU A 270 10.88 12.66 14.60
N GLN A 271 9.61 13.05 14.76
CA GLN A 271 9.18 14.45 14.75
C GLN A 271 9.82 15.25 15.89
N ALA A 272 10.05 14.64 17.05
CA ALA A 272 10.78 15.29 18.15
C ALA A 272 12.26 15.57 17.82
N ALA A 273 12.86 14.78 16.93
CA ALA A 273 14.26 14.94 16.50
C ALA A 273 14.41 15.80 15.23
N ALA A 274 13.41 15.80 14.35
CA ALA A 274 13.36 16.57 13.11
C ALA A 274 11.97 17.21 12.92
N PRO A 275 11.62 18.26 13.70
CA PRO A 275 10.26 18.82 13.75
C PRO A 275 9.80 19.50 12.46
N GLN A 276 10.75 19.87 11.59
CA GLN A 276 10.46 20.47 10.28
C GLN A 276 10.32 19.43 9.16
N ALA A 277 10.62 18.16 9.44
CA ALA A 277 10.55 17.12 8.42
C ALA A 277 9.10 16.78 8.08
N GLU A 278 8.79 16.70 6.79
CA GLU A 278 7.52 16.16 6.32
C GLU A 278 7.59 14.63 6.30
N VAL A 279 6.59 13.98 6.88
CA VAL A 279 6.52 12.51 6.97
C VAL A 279 5.42 12.00 6.04
N GLY A 280 5.84 11.37 4.95
CA GLY A 280 4.96 10.71 4.00
C GLY A 280 4.80 9.22 4.32
N ILE A 281 3.56 8.80 4.58
CA ILE A 281 3.17 7.41 4.80
C ILE A 281 2.69 6.81 3.48
N CYS A 282 3.46 5.88 2.92
CA CYS A 282 3.06 5.12 1.75
C CYS A 282 1.90 4.18 2.11
N LEU A 283 0.78 4.32 1.40
CA LEU A 283 -0.34 3.39 1.53
C LEU A 283 0.08 2.01 1.00
N THR A 284 -0.27 0.98 1.77
CA THR A 284 0.27 -0.37 1.55
C THR A 284 -0.01 -0.86 0.13
N THR A 285 1.03 -1.21 -0.61
CA THR A 285 0.91 -1.70 -1.99
C THR A 285 0.10 -2.99 -2.07
N PRO A 286 -0.70 -3.20 -3.14
CA PRO A 286 -1.41 -4.46 -3.36
C PRO A 286 -0.44 -5.63 -3.56
N GLY A 287 -0.97 -6.86 -3.64
CA GLY A 287 -0.19 -8.02 -4.07
C GLY A 287 -0.43 -8.36 -5.54
N ASN A 288 0.33 -9.34 -6.04
CA ASN A 288 0.11 -9.93 -7.36
C ASN A 288 -1.34 -10.43 -7.51
N SER A 289 -1.97 -10.23 -8.66
CA SER A 289 -3.34 -10.69 -8.90
C SER A 289 -3.46 -12.21 -9.03
N ARG A 290 -2.35 -12.92 -9.30
CA ARG A 290 -2.32 -14.36 -9.57
C ARG A 290 -2.22 -15.18 -8.29
N GLN A 291 -3.12 -16.16 -8.12
CA GLN A 291 -3.06 -17.08 -6.99
C GLN A 291 -1.79 -17.96 -7.02
N GLU A 292 -1.30 -18.30 -8.21
CA GLU A 292 -0.10 -19.09 -8.44
C GLU A 292 1.16 -18.38 -7.92
N ALA A 293 1.19 -17.04 -7.98
CA ALA A 293 2.28 -16.25 -7.46
C ALA A 293 2.38 -16.35 -5.93
N PHE A 294 1.23 -16.38 -5.23
CA PHE A 294 1.15 -16.62 -3.80
C PHE A 294 1.56 -18.04 -3.46
N TYR A 295 1.04 -19.03 -4.19
CA TYR A 295 1.42 -20.43 -3.99
C TYR A 295 2.93 -20.66 -4.19
N ALA A 296 3.55 -19.98 -5.16
CA ALA A 296 4.98 -20.08 -5.42
C ALA A 296 5.84 -19.68 -4.20
N ASN A 297 5.45 -18.64 -3.46
CA ASN A 297 6.20 -18.19 -2.27
C ASN A 297 5.74 -18.84 -0.97
N TYR A 298 4.45 -19.11 -0.84
CA TYR A 298 3.82 -19.37 0.46
C TYR A 298 3.12 -20.72 0.55
N LYS A 299 3.01 -21.46 -0.56
CA LYS A 299 2.20 -22.68 -0.65
C LYS A 299 0.78 -22.37 -0.15
N ASP A 300 0.22 -23.24 0.67
CA ASP A 300 -1.15 -23.08 1.19
C ASP A 300 -1.24 -22.17 2.42
N ARG A 301 -0.13 -21.56 2.85
CA ARG A 301 -0.12 -20.71 4.05
C ARG A 301 -0.84 -19.38 3.85
N TYR A 302 -0.71 -18.80 2.65
CA TYR A 302 -1.29 -17.49 2.32
C TYR A 302 -1.84 -17.52 0.90
N SER A 303 -3.10 -17.09 0.74
CA SER A 303 -3.74 -16.94 -0.57
C SER A 303 -3.75 -15.49 -1.03
N ARG A 304 -3.89 -15.26 -2.35
CA ARG A 304 -4.07 -13.93 -2.93
C ARG A 304 -5.28 -13.24 -2.29
N TRP A 305 -6.39 -13.95 -2.13
CA TRP A 305 -7.60 -13.39 -1.54
C TRP A 305 -7.43 -13.05 -0.05
N GLY A 306 -6.75 -13.91 0.71
CA GLY A 306 -6.44 -13.64 2.10
C GLY A 306 -5.63 -12.35 2.27
N TRP A 307 -4.58 -12.19 1.45
CA TRP A 307 -3.79 -10.95 1.45
C TRP A 307 -4.57 -9.75 0.96
N LYS A 308 -5.35 -9.86 -0.12
CA LYS A 308 -6.17 -8.75 -0.64
C LYS A 308 -7.12 -8.18 0.43
N LYS A 309 -7.79 -9.03 1.21
CA LYS A 309 -8.63 -8.57 2.34
C LYS A 309 -7.85 -7.80 3.39
N ILE A 310 -6.69 -8.32 3.78
CA ILE A 310 -5.82 -7.67 4.78
C ILE A 310 -5.30 -6.32 4.26
N GLN A 311 -4.74 -6.32 3.05
CA GLN A 311 -4.15 -5.12 2.45
C GLN A 311 -5.21 -4.04 2.18
N HIS A 312 -6.38 -4.41 1.66
CA HIS A 312 -7.45 -3.44 1.41
C HIS A 312 -7.94 -2.81 2.72
N ARG A 313 -8.14 -3.62 3.77
CA ARG A 313 -8.50 -3.11 5.09
C ARG A 313 -7.39 -2.23 5.68
N LEU A 314 -6.13 -2.63 5.54
CA LEU A 314 -4.99 -1.83 5.99
C LEU A 314 -4.94 -0.46 5.28
N VAL A 315 -5.18 -0.39 3.98
CA VAL A 315 -5.25 0.89 3.25
C VAL A 315 -6.39 1.76 3.77
N GLN A 316 -7.60 1.21 3.97
CA GLN A 316 -8.72 1.96 4.56
C GLN A 316 -8.34 2.55 5.92
N ARG A 317 -7.79 1.72 6.81
CA ARG A 317 -7.37 2.15 8.15
C ARG A 317 -6.22 3.16 8.12
N GLN A 318 -5.29 3.06 7.15
CA GLN A 318 -4.22 4.04 6.94
C GLN A 318 -4.79 5.39 6.50
N ILE A 319 -5.75 5.41 5.58
CA ILE A 319 -6.44 6.64 5.17
C ILE A 319 -7.18 7.25 6.36
N GLU A 320 -7.97 6.46 7.10
CA GLU A 320 -8.70 6.91 8.30
C GLU A 320 -7.77 7.54 9.36
N LYS A 321 -6.58 6.96 9.58
CA LYS A 321 -5.64 7.43 10.60
C LYS A 321 -4.83 8.65 10.18
N PHE A 322 -4.44 8.75 8.91
CA PHE A 322 -3.41 9.70 8.47
C PHE A 322 -3.91 10.81 7.53
N ALA A 323 -5.05 10.65 6.85
CA ALA A 323 -5.58 11.72 6.01
C ALA A 323 -6.01 12.94 6.85
N GLY A 324 -5.80 14.16 6.33
CA GLY A 324 -6.20 15.39 7.03
C GLY A 324 -5.27 15.82 8.16
N ARG A 325 -4.09 15.21 8.29
CA ARG A 325 -3.08 15.51 9.33
C ARG A 325 -1.89 16.31 8.79
N GLU A 326 -2.08 17.05 7.71
CA GLU A 326 -1.02 17.84 7.06
C GLU A 326 -0.49 18.94 8.00
N GLN A 327 -1.30 19.45 8.92
CA GLN A 327 -0.88 20.41 9.96
C GLN A 327 0.12 19.81 10.97
N GLU A 328 0.21 18.48 11.04
CA GLU A 328 1.17 17.76 11.86
C GLU A 328 2.39 17.32 11.02
N ASN A 329 2.57 17.84 9.81
CA ASN A 329 3.56 17.39 8.84
C ASN A 329 3.43 15.90 8.49
N LEU A 330 2.22 15.34 8.57
CA LEU A 330 1.91 13.96 8.21
C LEU A 330 1.07 13.92 6.93
N PHE A 331 1.51 13.12 5.97
CA PHE A 331 0.91 13.02 4.65
C PHE A 331 0.73 11.56 4.25
N ILE A 332 -0.28 11.27 3.44
CA ILE A 332 -0.41 9.97 2.77
C ILE A 332 0.16 10.04 1.36
N ILE A 333 0.83 8.97 0.93
CA ILE A 333 1.32 8.77 -0.43
C ILE A 333 0.59 7.56 -1.02
N PRO A 334 -0.33 7.75 -1.99
CA PRO A 334 -1.10 6.69 -2.63
C PRO A 334 -0.29 5.76 -3.54
N THR A 335 0.66 5.00 -2.98
CA THR A 335 1.49 4.05 -3.74
C THR A 335 0.72 2.83 -4.25
N GLU A 336 -0.39 2.50 -3.62
CA GLU A 336 -1.27 1.38 -3.98
C GLU A 336 -2.03 1.62 -5.29
N LEU A 337 -2.36 2.86 -5.64
CA LEU A 337 -3.17 3.16 -6.83
C LEU A 337 -2.43 2.87 -8.14
N ASN A 338 -1.13 3.20 -8.19
CA ASN A 338 -0.32 3.19 -9.40
C ASN A 338 0.32 1.83 -9.72
N LEU A 339 0.26 0.87 -8.81
CA LEU A 339 0.97 -0.39 -8.95
C LEU A 339 0.17 -1.39 -9.78
N ASP A 340 0.75 -1.81 -10.90
CA ASP A 340 0.20 -2.86 -11.74
C ASP A 340 0.35 -4.22 -11.05
N ILE A 341 -0.76 -4.83 -10.68
CA ILE A 341 -0.78 -6.12 -9.98
C ILE A 341 -0.57 -7.33 -10.90
N VAL A 342 -0.50 -7.14 -12.22
CA VAL A 342 -0.29 -8.18 -13.21
C VAL A 342 1.13 -8.08 -13.77
N ASP A 343 1.45 -6.96 -14.42
CA ASP A 343 2.69 -6.75 -15.16
C ASP A 343 3.76 -6.04 -14.33
N GLY A 344 3.37 -5.40 -13.23
CA GLY A 344 4.28 -4.85 -12.22
C GLY A 344 4.86 -5.91 -11.27
N TYR A 345 4.48 -7.19 -11.45
CA TYR A 345 4.98 -8.32 -10.66
C TYR A 345 5.60 -9.41 -11.52
N PRO A 346 6.60 -10.15 -11.01
CA PRO A 346 7.00 -11.41 -11.63
C PRO A 346 5.89 -12.45 -11.44
N VAL A 347 5.81 -13.43 -12.34
CA VAL A 347 4.76 -14.47 -12.34
C VAL A 347 4.72 -15.32 -11.06
N ASN A 348 5.81 -15.38 -10.30
CA ASN A 348 6.02 -16.27 -9.17
C ASN A 348 6.29 -15.55 -7.84
N ASN A 349 5.94 -14.25 -7.72
CA ASN A 349 6.05 -13.54 -6.44
C ASN A 349 4.75 -12.82 -6.09
N GLY A 350 4.20 -13.14 -4.91
CA GLY A 350 2.92 -12.61 -4.44
C GLY A 350 3.00 -11.19 -3.90
N VAL A 351 4.16 -10.75 -3.40
CA VAL A 351 4.28 -9.46 -2.68
C VAL A 351 5.41 -8.56 -3.16
N HIS A 352 6.45 -9.09 -3.81
CA HIS A 352 7.57 -8.28 -4.30
C HIS A 352 7.38 -7.96 -5.79
N PRO A 353 7.23 -6.68 -6.16
CA PRO A 353 7.16 -6.23 -7.54
C PRO A 353 8.40 -6.60 -8.36
N ASN A 354 8.26 -6.57 -9.67
CA ASN A 354 9.40 -6.55 -10.58
C ASN A 354 9.90 -5.10 -10.76
N LYS A 355 10.85 -4.88 -11.69
CA LYS A 355 11.40 -3.55 -11.95
C LYS A 355 10.31 -2.51 -12.28
N LEU A 356 9.35 -2.85 -13.14
CA LEU A 356 8.27 -1.95 -13.54
C LEU A 356 7.42 -1.53 -12.33
N GLY A 357 6.97 -2.49 -11.52
CA GLY A 357 6.14 -2.17 -10.35
C GLY A 357 6.90 -1.35 -9.30
N TYR A 358 8.19 -1.64 -9.07
CA TYR A 358 9.02 -0.77 -8.22
C TYR A 358 9.19 0.63 -8.79
N GLN A 359 9.28 0.79 -10.11
CA GLN A 359 9.34 2.11 -10.73
C GLN A 359 8.02 2.87 -10.57
N GLN A 360 6.87 2.19 -10.65
CA GLN A 360 5.56 2.79 -10.37
C GLN A 360 5.46 3.30 -8.92
N ILE A 361 5.98 2.54 -7.94
CA ILE A 361 6.08 2.99 -6.54
C ILE A 361 6.95 4.26 -6.44
N GLY A 362 8.13 4.24 -7.08
CA GLY A 362 9.05 5.37 -7.11
C GLY A 362 8.43 6.62 -7.76
N ALA A 363 7.66 6.45 -8.83
CA ALA A 363 6.94 7.52 -9.53
C ALA A 363 5.84 8.14 -8.66
N SER A 364 5.09 7.34 -7.89
CA SER A 364 4.09 7.85 -6.94
C SER A 364 4.74 8.72 -5.86
N ILE A 365 5.85 8.26 -5.28
CA ILE A 365 6.59 9.01 -4.26
C ILE A 365 7.20 10.29 -4.85
N TYR A 366 7.84 10.20 -6.02
CA TYR A 366 8.38 11.36 -6.72
C TYR A 366 7.30 12.40 -7.02
N SER A 367 6.12 11.97 -7.51
CA SER A 367 5.04 12.90 -7.83
C SER A 367 4.50 13.61 -6.59
N TRP A 368 4.41 12.91 -5.46
CA TRP A 368 4.12 13.52 -4.17
C TRP A 368 5.20 14.53 -3.75
N LEU A 369 6.50 14.17 -3.86
CA LEU A 369 7.61 15.09 -3.56
C LEU A 369 7.51 16.38 -4.38
N LYS A 370 7.25 16.29 -5.69
CA LYS A 370 7.09 17.47 -6.56
C LYS A 370 5.90 18.33 -6.16
N PHE A 371 4.79 17.72 -5.74
CA PHE A 371 3.67 18.46 -5.18
C PHE A 371 4.04 19.20 -3.88
N ARG A 372 4.81 18.55 -3.00
CA ARG A 372 5.30 19.18 -1.76
C ARG A 372 6.29 20.30 -2.03
N PHE A 373 7.17 20.16 -3.02
CA PHE A 373 8.12 21.20 -3.38
C PHE A 373 7.47 22.47 -3.93
N ALA A 374 6.26 22.37 -4.48
CA ALA A 374 5.48 23.50 -4.97
C ALA A 374 4.78 24.32 -3.88
N LYS A 375 4.94 23.95 -2.60
CA LYS A 375 4.28 24.56 -1.45
C LYS A 375 5.21 25.41 -0.62
#